data_AF-A0A5C8D9L8-F1
#
_entry.id   AF-A0A5C8D9L8-F1
#
_cell.length_a   1.000
_cell.length_b   1.000
_cell.length_c   1.000
_cell.angle_alpha   90.00
_cell.angle_beta   90.00
_cell.angle_gamma   90.00
#
_symmetry.space_group_name_H-M   'P 1'
#
loop_
_entity.id
_entity.type
_entity.pdbx_description
1 polymer ?
#
loop_
_entity_poly.entity_id
_entity_poly.type
_entity_poly.pdbx_seq_one_letter_code
_entity_poly.pdbx_strand_id
1 'polypeptide(L)'
;MWNQIYNPLGNAGLSTIAAAIPVVTLLVLIASGKVKAHIAAIIALIVANIITIFIFTMPANMSIRASLLGVVVGFFPIGWIVLNVIFLYRITVETGRFELLQRAIGGVTTDRRIQLLLIAFSFGAFFEGASGFGTPVAITGAVLIGLGFSPLAASG
;
A
#
# COMPACT_ATOMS: atom_id res chain seq x y z
N MET A 1 -22.02 16.72 -11.96
CA MET A 1 -20.59 16.62 -12.31
C MET A 1 -19.97 17.98 -11.99
N TRP A 2 -18.83 18.05 -11.31
CA TRP A 2 -18.14 19.33 -11.05
C TRP A 2 -17.07 19.55 -12.10
N ASN A 3 -16.91 20.80 -12.54
CA ASN A 3 -15.89 21.16 -13.51
C ASN A 3 -14.59 21.45 -12.76
N GLN A 4 -13.55 20.66 -13.01
CA GLN A 4 -12.29 20.77 -12.28
C GLN A 4 -11.54 22.04 -12.70
N ILE A 5 -11.22 22.88 -11.72
CA ILE A 5 -10.43 24.09 -11.92
C ILE A 5 -8.97 23.73 -11.63
N TYR A 6 -8.15 23.56 -12.67
CA TYR A 6 -6.74 23.19 -12.51
C TYR A 6 -5.84 24.36 -12.06
N ASN A 7 -6.28 25.60 -12.27
CA ASN A 7 -5.51 26.80 -11.92
C ASN A 7 -6.35 27.79 -11.08
N PRO A 8 -6.77 27.43 -9.86
CA PRO A 8 -7.58 28.30 -9.01
C PRO A 8 -6.86 29.58 -8.57
N LEU A 9 -5.52 29.58 -8.55
CA LEU A 9 -4.71 30.70 -8.08
C LEU A 9 -4.15 31.58 -9.21
N GLY A 10 -4.54 31.33 -10.47
CA GLY A 10 -4.02 32.06 -11.63
C GLY A 10 -2.56 31.74 -11.99
N ASN A 11 -1.83 31.05 -11.12
CA ASN A 11 -0.46 30.57 -11.33
C ASN A 11 -0.40 29.03 -11.20
N ALA A 12 0.09 28.36 -12.24
CA ALA A 12 0.23 26.90 -12.26
C ALA A 12 1.13 26.36 -11.14
N GLY A 13 2.21 27.06 -10.81
CA GLY A 13 3.12 26.66 -9.73
C GLY A 13 2.45 26.69 -8.35
N LEU A 14 1.75 27.79 -8.04
CA LEU A 14 1.01 27.91 -6.77
C LEU A 14 -0.12 26.89 -6.67
N SER A 15 -0.86 26.69 -7.76
CA SER A 15 -1.95 25.69 -7.81
C SER A 15 -1.42 24.27 -7.61
N THR A 16 -0.23 23.96 -8.14
CA THR A 16 0.45 22.67 -7.96
C THR A 16 0.91 22.48 -6.52
N ILE A 17 1.50 23.51 -5.91
CA ILE A 17 1.90 23.47 -4.51
C ILE A 17 0.67 23.22 -3.63
N ALA A 18 -0.43 23.94 -3.85
CA ALA A 18 -1.67 23.74 -3.11
C ALA A 18 -2.21 22.30 -3.27
N ALA A 19 -2.21 21.76 -4.49
CA ALA A 19 -2.62 20.37 -4.73
C ALA A 19 -1.71 19.33 -4.05
N ALA A 20 -0.42 19.63 -3.87
CA ALA A 20 0.54 18.72 -3.26
C ALA A 20 0.46 18.65 -1.73
N ILE A 21 -0.09 19.68 -1.06
CA ILE A 21 -0.11 19.77 0.41
C ILE A 21 -0.64 18.50 1.09
N PRO A 22 -1.80 17.92 0.71
CA PRO A 22 -2.33 16.74 1.42
C PRO A 22 -1.39 15.52 1.31
N VAL A 23 -0.75 15.34 0.15
CA VAL A 23 0.19 14.25 -0.10
C VAL A 23 1.47 14.46 0.72
N VAL A 24 2.02 15.67 0.71
CA VAL A 24 3.20 16.02 1.50
C VAL A 24 2.91 15.86 2.99
N THR A 25 1.73 16.30 3.47
CA THR A 25 1.31 16.08 4.86
C THR A 25 1.29 14.61 5.22
N LEU A 26 0.71 13.75 4.38
CA LEU A 26 0.69 12.31 4.61
C LEU A 26 2.10 11.73 4.72
N LEU A 27 2.96 12.04 3.75
CA LEU A 27 4.32 11.51 3.68
C LEU A 27 5.17 11.98 4.85
N VAL A 28 5.09 13.25 5.23
CA VAL A 28 5.84 13.81 6.37
C VAL A 28 5.39 13.17 7.68
N LEU A 29 4.07 12.97 7.89
CA LEU A 29 3.57 12.34 9.11
C LEU A 29 4.03 10.89 9.23
N ILE A 30 4.03 10.13 8.13
CA ILE A 30 4.53 8.74 8.12
C ILE A 30 6.06 8.70 8.31
N ALA A 31 6.80 9.51 7.54
CA ALA A 31 8.25 9.57 7.59
C ALA A 31 8.79 10.05 8.95
N SER A 32 7.99 10.81 9.71
CA SER A 32 8.36 11.22 11.07
C SER A 32 8.51 10.05 12.05
N GLY A 33 7.91 8.88 11.75
CA GLY A 33 7.90 7.71 12.63
C GLY A 33 7.09 7.90 13.93
N LYS A 34 6.52 9.09 14.17
CA LYS A 34 5.82 9.45 15.42
C LYS A 34 4.31 9.28 15.34
N VAL A 35 3.76 9.16 14.13
CA VAL A 35 2.31 9.11 13.90
C VAL A 35 1.94 7.77 13.27
N LYS A 36 0.90 7.12 13.81
CA LYS A 36 0.38 5.88 13.23
C LYS A 36 -0.16 6.16 11.83
N ALA A 37 0.10 5.27 10.87
CA ALA A 37 -0.27 5.48 9.46
C ALA A 37 -1.76 5.80 9.24
N HIS A 38 -2.67 5.16 9.99
CA HIS A 38 -4.11 5.45 9.90
C HIS A 38 -4.47 6.87 10.37
N ILE A 39 -3.78 7.39 11.39
CA ILE A 39 -3.99 8.77 11.87
C ILE A 39 -3.45 9.75 10.82
N ALA A 40 -2.28 9.47 10.26
CA ALA A 40 -1.70 10.29 9.19
C ALA A 40 -2.64 10.37 7.97
N ALA A 41 -3.26 9.25 7.58
CA ALA A 41 -4.25 9.20 6.51
C ALA A 41 -5.50 10.05 6.80
N ILE A 42 -6.03 9.99 8.03
CA ILE A 42 -7.18 10.82 8.44
C ILE A 42 -6.84 12.30 8.39
N ILE A 43 -5.68 12.70 8.92
CA ILE A 43 -5.22 14.10 8.88
C ILE A 43 -5.08 14.57 7.44
N ALA A 44 -4.42 13.79 6.58
CA ALA A 44 -4.26 14.11 5.17
C ALA A 44 -5.60 14.23 4.45
N LEU A 45 -6.59 13.39 4.77
CA LEU A 45 -7.94 13.47 4.21
C LEU A 45 -8.67 14.75 4.63
N ILE A 46 -8.52 15.18 5.89
CA ILE A 46 -9.07 16.45 6.37
C ILE A 46 -8.42 17.62 5.62
N VAL A 47 -7.09 17.62 5.51
CA VAL A 47 -6.34 18.64 4.77
C VAL A 47 -6.75 18.66 3.30
N ALA A 48 -6.93 17.50 2.67
CA ALA A 48 -7.42 17.39 1.30
C ALA A 48 -8.79 18.06 1.14
N ASN A 49 -9.75 17.76 2.02
CA ASN A 49 -11.09 18.36 1.97
C ASN A 49 -11.05 19.88 2.16
N ILE A 50 -10.22 20.39 3.07
CA ILE A 50 -10.05 21.84 3.27
C ILE A 50 -9.55 22.48 1.98
N ILE A 51 -8.51 21.91 1.37
CA ILE A 51 -7.91 22.47 0.15
C ILE A 51 -8.86 22.40 -1.04
N THR A 52 -9.53 21.28 -1.27
CA THR A 52 -10.48 21.18 -2.39
C THR A 52 -11.65 22.12 -2.24
N ILE A 53 -12.18 22.32 -1.02
CA ILE A 53 -13.33 23.19 -0.79
C ILE A 53 -12.93 24.67 -0.91
N PHE A 54 -11.86 25.09 -0.22
CA PHE A 54 -11.53 26.51 -0.09
C PHE A 54 -10.64 27.04 -1.22
N ILE A 55 -9.71 26.24 -1.74
CA ILE A 55 -8.79 26.68 -2.81
C ILE A 55 -9.37 26.31 -4.17
N PHE A 56 -9.77 25.05 -4.36
CA PHE A 56 -10.28 24.58 -5.65
C PHE A 56 -11.77 24.87 -5.84
N THR A 57 -12.45 25.49 -4.86
CA THR A 57 -13.87 25.86 -4.93
C THR A 57 -14.81 24.68 -5.23
N MET A 58 -14.40 23.47 -4.84
CA MET A 58 -15.22 22.28 -4.97
C MET A 58 -16.39 22.35 -3.97
N PRO A 59 -17.65 22.09 -4.38
CA PRO A 59 -18.77 22.06 -3.47
C PRO A 59 -18.55 21.05 -2.33
N ALA A 60 -18.74 21.46 -1.07
CA ALA A 60 -18.46 20.63 0.11
C ALA A 60 -19.18 19.27 0.09
N ASN A 61 -20.45 19.25 -0.34
CA ASN A 61 -21.22 18.01 -0.52
C ASN A 61 -20.54 17.05 -1.51
N MET A 62 -19.93 17.57 -2.57
CA MET A 62 -19.21 16.72 -3.53
C MET A 62 -17.86 16.23 -2.97
N SER A 63 -17.14 17.07 -2.22
CA SER A 63 -15.87 16.67 -1.58
C SER A 63 -16.06 15.51 -0.59
N ILE A 64 -17.13 15.57 0.20
CA ILE A 64 -17.49 14.49 1.14
C ILE A 64 -17.89 13.23 0.37
N ARG A 65 -18.71 13.34 -0.68
CA ARG A 65 -19.08 12.19 -1.53
C ARG A 65 -17.86 11.54 -2.19
N ALA A 66 -16.91 12.34 -2.66
CA ALA A 66 -15.66 11.84 -3.23
C ALA A 66 -14.81 11.11 -2.17
N SER A 67 -14.75 11.65 -0.94
CA SER A 67 -14.09 10.99 0.18
C SER A 67 -14.74 9.65 0.52
N LEU A 68 -16.07 9.58 0.60
CA LEU A 68 -16.81 8.34 0.84
C LEU A 68 -16.61 7.32 -0.29
N LEU A 69 -16.63 7.77 -1.55
CA LEU A 69 -16.30 6.92 -2.69
C LEU A 69 -14.90 6.33 -2.54
N GLY A 70 -13.91 7.15 -2.16
CA GLY A 70 -12.55 6.70 -1.88
C GLY A 70 -12.50 5.63 -0.77
N VAL A 71 -13.27 5.80 0.30
CA VAL A 71 -13.38 4.79 1.38
C VAL A 71 -13.96 3.49 0.85
N VAL A 72 -15.05 3.52 0.08
CA VAL A 72 -15.69 2.31 -0.45
C VAL A 72 -14.78 1.59 -1.45
N VAL A 73 -14.17 2.35 -2.37
CA VAL A 73 -13.27 1.82 -3.40
C VAL A 73 -11.93 1.37 -2.82
N GLY A 74 -11.49 1.92 -1.69
CA GLY A 74 -10.33 1.39 -0.97
C GLY A 74 -10.68 0.15 -0.16
N PHE A 75 -11.73 0.21 0.65
CA PHE A 75 -12.07 -0.83 1.61
C PHE A 75 -12.57 -2.12 0.95
N PHE A 76 -13.49 -2.02 -0.01
CA PHE A 76 -14.15 -3.20 -0.57
C PHE A 76 -13.21 -4.06 -1.43
N PRO A 77 -12.47 -3.52 -2.41
CA PRO A 77 -11.54 -4.31 -3.21
C PRO A 77 -10.39 -4.89 -2.38
N ILE A 78 -9.78 -4.10 -1.49
CA ILE A 78 -8.67 -4.57 -0.63
C ILE A 78 -9.18 -5.65 0.33
N GLY A 79 -10.32 -5.42 0.98
CA GLY A 79 -10.93 -6.40 1.88
C GLY A 79 -11.27 -7.71 1.16
N TRP A 80 -11.80 -7.63 -0.06
CA TRP A 80 -12.08 -8.80 -0.89
C TRP A 80 -10.82 -9.59 -1.22
N ILE A 81 -9.72 -8.92 -1.59
CA ILE A 81 -8.44 -9.57 -1.87
C ILE A 81 -7.91 -10.27 -0.62
N VAL A 82 -7.83 -9.55 0.51
CA VAL A 82 -7.26 -10.09 1.76
C VAL A 82 -8.07 -11.29 2.27
N LEU A 83 -9.40 -11.24 2.20
CA LEU A 83 -10.26 -12.35 2.60
C LEU A 83 -9.97 -13.61 1.77
N ASN A 84 -9.93 -13.48 0.45
CA ASN A 84 -9.67 -14.61 -0.45
C ASN A 84 -8.25 -15.17 -0.26
N VAL A 85 -7.24 -14.32 -0.06
CA VAL A 85 -5.86 -14.74 0.18
C VAL A 85 -5.73 -15.47 1.52
N ILE A 86 -6.34 -14.97 2.60
CA ILE A 86 -6.31 -15.65 3.92
C ILE A 86 -7.03 -17.00 3.84
N PHE A 87 -8.17 -17.05 3.14
CA PHE A 87 -8.90 -18.30 2.93
C PHE A 87 -8.04 -19.32 2.17
N LEU A 88 -7.44 -18.91 1.06
CA LEU A 88 -6.56 -19.77 0.27
C LEU A 88 -5.31 -20.21 1.07
N TYR A 89 -4.72 -19.29 1.83
CA TYR A 89 -3.60 -19.60 2.73
C TYR A 89 -3.98 -20.66 3.78
N ARG A 90 -5.16 -20.56 4.40
CA ARG A 90 -5.61 -21.58 5.36
C ARG A 90 -5.78 -22.95 4.69
N ILE A 91 -6.33 -23.00 3.48
CA ILE A 91 -6.42 -24.25 2.71
C ILE A 91 -5.03 -24.83 2.44
N THR A 92 -4.05 -24.02 2.02
CA THR A 92 -2.71 -24.53 1.73
C THR A 92 -1.98 -25.02 2.97
N VAL A 93 -2.22 -24.39 4.13
CA VAL A 93 -1.68 -24.83 5.43
C VAL A 93 -2.34 -26.14 5.87
N GLU A 94 -3.67 -26.23 5.88
CA GLU A 94 -4.40 -27.43 6.33
C GLU A 94 -4.14 -28.65 5.41
N THR A 95 -3.91 -28.43 4.11
CA THR A 95 -3.59 -29.50 3.16
C THR A 95 -2.10 -29.90 3.16
N GLY A 96 -1.27 -29.29 4.01
CA GLY A 96 0.19 -29.53 4.05
C GLY A 96 0.95 -29.04 2.81
N ARG A 97 0.25 -28.42 1.85
CA ARG A 97 0.86 -27.90 0.61
C ARG A 97 1.76 -26.70 0.87
N PHE A 98 1.52 -25.96 1.94
CA PHE A 98 2.37 -24.85 2.33
C PHE A 98 3.77 -25.32 2.75
N GLU A 99 3.89 -26.45 3.45
CA GLU A 99 5.20 -27.04 3.78
C GLU A 99 5.93 -27.53 2.53
N LEU A 100 5.20 -28.13 1.58
CA LEU A 100 5.77 -28.52 0.29
C LEU A 100 6.33 -27.31 -0.46
N LEU A 101 5.58 -26.20 -0.48
CA LEU A 101 6.01 -24.94 -1.10
C LEU A 101 7.26 -24.38 -0.41
N GLN A 102 7.30 -24.35 0.93
CA GLN A 102 8.47 -23.92 1.69
C GLN A 102 9.69 -24.79 1.41
N ARG A 103 9.53 -26.12 1.33
CA ARG A 103 10.63 -27.04 0.99
C ARG A 103 11.11 -26.86 -0.45
N ALA A 104 10.19 -26.66 -1.40
CA ALA A 104 10.54 -26.42 -2.79
C ALA A 104 11.33 -25.11 -2.96
N ILE A 105 10.89 -24.03 -2.33
CA ILE A 105 11.56 -22.71 -2.38
C ILE A 105 12.86 -22.72 -1.55
N GLY A 106 12.83 -23.32 -0.36
CA GLY A 106 13.99 -23.41 0.53
C GLY A 106 15.07 -24.39 0.05
N GLY A 107 14.71 -25.35 -0.80
CA GLY A 107 15.61 -26.35 -1.36
C GLY A 107 16.29 -25.94 -2.67
N VAL A 108 15.97 -24.78 -3.26
CA VAL A 108 16.56 -24.34 -4.54
C VAL A 108 18.07 -24.08 -4.40
N THR A 109 18.49 -23.57 -3.25
CA THR A 109 19.91 -23.31 -2.96
C THR A 109 20.17 -23.42 -1.46
N THR A 110 21.35 -23.93 -1.11
CA THR A 110 21.83 -23.98 0.28
C THR A 110 22.49 -22.68 0.72
N ASP A 111 22.83 -21.78 -0.21
CA ASP A 111 23.41 -20.48 0.10
C ASP A 111 22.31 -19.48 0.51
N ARG A 112 22.30 -19.09 1.79
CA ARG A 112 21.34 -18.11 2.36
C ARG A 112 21.31 -16.78 1.63
N ARG A 113 22.42 -16.33 1.02
CA ARG A 113 22.50 -15.05 0.31
C ARG A 113 21.77 -15.13 -1.03
N ILE A 114 22.02 -16.20 -1.77
CA ILE A 114 21.36 -16.47 -3.06
C ILE A 114 19.87 -16.74 -2.81
N GLN A 115 19.54 -17.47 -1.75
CA GLN A 115 18.15 -17.71 -1.35
C GLN A 115 17.40 -16.42 -1.04
N LEU A 116 18.03 -15.50 -0.30
CA LEU A 116 17.46 -14.19 -0.02
C LEU A 116 17.22 -13.41 -1.31
N LEU A 117 18.19 -13.35 -2.23
CA LEU A 117 18.01 -12.67 -3.51
C LEU A 117 16.90 -13.31 -4.35
N LEU A 118 16.84 -14.64 -4.41
CA LEU A 118 15.83 -15.34 -5.21
C LEU A 118 14.41 -15.07 -4.68
N ILE A 119 14.23 -15.03 -3.36
CA ILE A 119 12.92 -14.78 -2.74
C ILE A 119 12.58 -13.28 -2.76
N ALA A 120 13.47 -12.42 -2.25
CA ALA A 120 13.21 -10.99 -2.12
C ALA A 120 13.14 -10.27 -3.48
N PHE A 121 14.03 -10.63 -4.42
CA PHE A 121 14.13 -9.95 -5.71
C PHE A 121 13.33 -10.67 -6.81
N SER A 122 13.63 -11.93 -7.12
CA SER A 122 13.00 -12.62 -8.26
C SER A 122 11.53 -12.96 -8.02
N PHE A 123 11.22 -13.61 -6.89
CA PHE A 123 9.83 -13.90 -6.49
C PHE A 123 9.06 -12.62 -6.15
N GLY A 124 9.71 -11.67 -5.48
CA GLY A 124 9.14 -10.36 -5.21
C GLY A 124 8.70 -9.63 -6.49
N ALA A 125 9.60 -9.52 -7.48
CA ALA A 125 9.28 -8.89 -8.76
C ALA A 125 8.18 -9.63 -9.54
N PHE A 126 8.17 -10.97 -9.50
CA PHE A 126 7.08 -11.76 -10.09
C PHE A 126 5.73 -11.44 -9.45
N PHE A 127 5.66 -11.39 -8.12
CA PHE A 127 4.42 -11.03 -7.42
C PHE A 127 4.04 -9.56 -7.66
N GLU A 128 4.99 -8.63 -7.83
CA GLU A 128 4.68 -7.23 -8.15
C GLU A 128 4.00 -7.16 -9.51
N GLY A 129 4.54 -7.89 -10.50
CA GLY A 129 3.95 -7.98 -11.84
C GLY A 129 2.58 -8.67 -11.88
N ALA A 130 2.34 -9.63 -10.98
CA ALA A 130 1.09 -10.39 -10.93
C ALA A 130 -0.01 -9.75 -10.09
N SER A 131 0.33 -9.01 -9.03
CA SER A 131 -0.62 -8.51 -8.02
C SER A 131 -0.58 -7.00 -7.79
N GLY A 132 0.56 -6.35 -8.02
CA GLY A 132 0.78 -4.94 -7.71
C GLY A 132 0.58 -4.56 -6.23
N PHE A 133 0.67 -3.26 -5.95
CA PHE A 133 0.26 -2.65 -4.67
C PHE A 133 1.03 -3.12 -3.42
N GLY A 134 2.33 -3.40 -3.51
CA GLY A 134 3.17 -3.71 -2.33
C GLY A 134 2.86 -5.07 -1.67
N THR A 135 1.94 -5.84 -2.26
CA THR A 135 1.67 -7.25 -1.96
C THR A 135 2.95 -8.11 -1.90
N PRO A 136 3.97 -7.89 -2.76
CA PRO A 136 5.16 -8.75 -2.75
C PRO A 136 5.95 -8.63 -1.46
N VAL A 137 6.14 -7.41 -0.94
CA VAL A 137 6.91 -7.17 0.28
C VAL A 137 6.29 -7.91 1.47
N ALA A 138 4.95 -7.96 1.54
CA ALA A 138 4.25 -8.71 2.58
C ALA A 138 4.46 -10.23 2.45
N ILE A 139 4.37 -10.77 1.23
CA ILE A 139 4.48 -12.22 1.00
C ILE A 139 5.93 -12.70 1.11
N THR A 140 6.88 -12.03 0.45
CA THR A 140 8.30 -12.42 0.47
C THR A 140 8.89 -12.25 1.86
N GLY A 141 8.51 -11.20 2.59
CA GLY A 141 8.91 -11.00 3.98
C GLY A 141 8.41 -12.13 4.90
N ALA A 142 7.13 -12.51 4.78
CA ALA A 142 6.58 -13.63 5.55
C ALA A 142 7.27 -14.97 5.24
N VAL A 143 7.59 -15.23 3.98
CA VAL A 143 8.32 -16.44 3.56
C VAL A 143 9.74 -16.45 4.11
N LEU A 144 10.48 -15.33 4.02
CA LEU A 144 11.84 -15.21 4.54
C LEU A 144 11.90 -15.37 6.07
N ILE A 145 10.95 -14.78 6.80
CA ILE A 145 10.83 -14.98 8.25
C ILE A 145 10.53 -16.45 8.55
N GLY A 146 9.62 -17.08 7.80
CA GLY A 146 9.32 -18.51 7.94
C GLY A 146 10.51 -19.44 7.67
N LEU A 147 11.48 -18.99 6.87
CA LEU A 147 12.74 -19.69 6.58
C LEU A 147 13.88 -19.36 7.58
N GLY A 148 13.62 -18.54 8.60
CA GLY A 148 14.58 -18.22 9.66
C GLY A 148 15.51 -17.04 9.38
N PHE A 149 15.18 -16.19 8.40
CA PHE A 149 15.88 -14.91 8.23
C PHE A 149 15.45 -13.91 9.32
N SER A 150 16.38 -13.05 9.74
CA SER A 150 16.05 -12.00 10.70
C SER A 150 15.02 -11.04 10.10
N PRO A 151 14.10 -10.47 10.90
CA PRO A 151 13.11 -9.52 10.41
C PRO A 151 13.73 -8.36 9.62
N LEU A 152 14.91 -7.89 10.04
CA LEU A 152 15.65 -6.82 9.36
C LEU A 152 16.17 -7.22 7.97
N ALA A 153 16.54 -8.50 7.79
CA ALA A 153 16.96 -9.03 6.49
C ALA A 153 15.76 -9.39 5.59
N ALA A 154 14.60 -9.63 6.18
CA ALA A 154 13.36 -9.98 5.50
C ALA A 154 12.51 -8.76 5.10
N SER A 155 12.69 -7.61 5.75
CA SER A 155 11.95 -6.37 5.52
C SER A 155 12.53 -5.51 4.38
N GLY A 156 13.11 -6.16 3.37
CA GLY A 156 13.65 -5.49 2.18
C GLY A 156 12.62 -4.65 1.44
#